data_AF-A0A920LJE6-F1
#
_entry.id   AF-A0A920LJE6-F1
#
_cell.length_a   1.000
_cell.length_b   1.000
_cell.length_c   1.000
_cell.angle_alpha   90.00
_cell.angle_beta   90.00
_cell.angle_gamma   90.00
#
_symmetry.space_group_name_H-M   'P 1'
#
loop_
_entity.id
_entity.type
_entity.pdbx_description
1 polymer ?
#
loop_
_entity_poly.entity_id
_entity_poly.type
_entity_poly.pdbx_seq_one_letter_code
_entity_poly.pdbx_strand_id
1 'polypeptide(L)'
;MEIIDIQIRRADYPEVTSQAIFARMISERERIAREFRATGEEEAQKIRASAEKQRVVTVADGARQSQEIRGAGDAEAIRIYAESFGQDPEFFSFYRSMEAYKKSFNQDDTMVINPTGDFFKFFELPLN
;
A
#
# COMPACT_ATOMS: atom_id res chain seq x y z
N MET A 1 -26.94 6.43 -80.32
CA MET A 1 -27.71 5.34 -79.65
C MET A 1 -27.22 5.32 -78.22
N GLU A 2 -28.06 5.84 -77.32
CA GLU A 2 -27.75 6.11 -75.93
C GLU A 2 -28.32 4.97 -75.08
N ILE A 3 -27.52 4.43 -74.16
CA ILE A 3 -27.93 3.32 -73.30
C ILE A 3 -28.80 3.88 -72.18
N ILE A 4 -30.05 3.44 -72.12
CA ILE A 4 -31.04 3.81 -71.12
C ILE A 4 -30.98 2.75 -70.00
N ASP A 5 -30.51 3.17 -68.83
CA ASP A 5 -30.57 2.57 -67.49
C ASP A 5 -30.72 1.02 -67.38
N ILE A 6 -29.71 0.36 -66.80
CA ILE A 6 -29.75 -1.08 -66.48
C ILE A 6 -30.22 -1.23 -65.02
N GLN A 7 -31.51 -1.51 -64.83
CA GLN A 7 -32.02 -1.94 -63.53
C GLN A 7 -31.94 -3.46 -63.39
N ILE A 8 -31.21 -3.92 -62.38
CA ILE A 8 -31.15 -5.33 -62.01
C ILE A 8 -32.54 -5.74 -61.52
N ARG A 9 -33.32 -6.42 -62.36
CA ARG A 9 -34.51 -7.14 -61.92
C ARG A 9 -34.04 -8.33 -61.11
N ARG A 10 -34.47 -8.34 -59.84
CA ARG A 10 -34.32 -9.36 -58.80
C ARG A 10 -33.54 -10.60 -59.24
N ALA A 11 -32.34 -10.76 -58.69
CA ALA A 11 -31.60 -12.01 -58.77
C ALA A 11 -32.34 -13.07 -57.96
N ASP A 12 -33.25 -13.81 -58.61
CA ASP A 12 -33.96 -14.95 -58.02
C ASP A 12 -32.94 -16.08 -57.79
N TYR A 13 -32.19 -15.99 -56.69
CA TYR A 13 -31.30 -17.04 -56.21
C TYR A 13 -32.16 -18.26 -55.79
N PRO A 14 -31.82 -19.50 -56.20
CA PRO A 14 -32.56 -20.68 -55.78
C PRO A 14 -32.57 -20.77 -54.24
N GLU A 15 -33.77 -20.86 -53.64
CA GLU A 15 -33.95 -20.86 -52.16
C GLU A 15 -33.14 -21.93 -51.44
N VAL A 16 -32.83 -23.04 -52.12
CA VAL A 16 -32.05 -24.15 -51.56
C VAL A 16 -30.58 -23.75 -51.34
N THR A 17 -29.99 -22.96 -52.23
CA THR A 17 -28.62 -22.44 -52.10
C THR A 17 -28.51 -21.27 -51.12
N SER A 18 -29.56 -20.47 -50.96
CA SER A 18 -29.54 -19.33 -50.05
C SER A 18 -29.49 -19.77 -48.58
N GLN A 19 -30.24 -20.81 -48.20
CA GLN A 19 -30.26 -21.33 -46.83
C GLN A 19 -28.88 -21.80 -46.34
N ALA A 20 -28.12 -22.52 -47.18
CA ALA A 20 -26.78 -22.98 -46.84
C ALA A 20 -25.78 -21.81 -46.64
N ILE A 21 -25.89 -20.75 -47.46
CA ILE A 21 -25.07 -19.54 -47.32
C ILE A 21 -25.45 -18.77 -46.05
N PHE A 22 -26.74 -18.63 -45.74
CA PHE A 22 -27.20 -18.01 -44.49
C PHE A 22 -26.73 -18.78 -43.25
N ALA A 23 -26.85 -20.10 -43.23
CA ALA A 23 -26.36 -20.93 -42.14
C ALA A 23 -24.85 -20.76 -41.92
N ARG A 24 -24.07 -20.73 -43.02
CA ARG A 24 -22.63 -20.46 -42.97
C ARG A 24 -22.32 -19.06 -42.42
N MET A 25 -23.06 -18.04 -42.84
CA MET A 25 -22.89 -16.67 -42.34
C MET A 25 -23.18 -16.57 -40.83
N ILE A 26 -24.21 -17.26 -40.35
CA ILE A 26 -24.56 -17.30 -38.91
C ILE A 26 -23.43 -17.97 -38.13
N SER A 27 -22.99 -19.15 -38.56
CA SER A 27 -21.88 -19.87 -37.91
C SER A 27 -20.60 -19.03 -37.87
N GLU A 28 -20.30 -18.29 -38.94
CA GLU A 28 -19.11 -17.43 -38.99
C GLU A 28 -19.25 -16.21 -38.07
N ARG A 29 -20.44 -15.58 -38.04
CA ARG A 29 -20.74 -14.49 -37.10
C ARG A 29 -20.61 -14.94 -35.65
N GLU A 30 -21.10 -16.13 -35.32
CA GLU A 30 -20.97 -16.69 -33.98
C GLU A 30 -19.50 -17.01 -33.63
N ARG A 31 -18.73 -17.54 -34.59
CA ARG A 31 -17.30 -17.80 -34.41
C ARG A 31 -16.56 -16.51 -34.09
N ILE A 32 -16.79 -15.47 -34.89
CA ILE A 32 -16.21 -14.14 -34.70
C ILE A 32 -16.62 -13.56 -33.33
N ALA A 33 -17.89 -13.67 -32.94
CA ALA A 33 -18.35 -13.19 -31.64
C ALA A 33 -17.71 -13.94 -30.46
N ARG A 34 -17.48 -15.26 -30.59
CA ARG A 34 -16.75 -16.05 -29.59
C ARG A 34 -15.29 -15.62 -29.50
N GLU A 35 -14.64 -15.41 -30.65
CA GLU A 35 -13.26 -14.96 -30.73
C GLU A 35 -13.09 -13.58 -30.05
N PHE A 36 -13.94 -12.60 -30.38
CA PHE A 36 -13.91 -11.28 -29.72
C PHE A 36 -14.12 -11.36 -28.22
N ARG A 37 -15.02 -12.22 -27.73
CA ARG A 37 -15.24 -12.43 -26.30
C ARG A 37 -14.01 -13.04 -25.63
N ALA A 38 -13.41 -14.06 -26.23
CA ALA A 38 -12.20 -14.69 -25.72
C ALA A 38 -11.03 -13.70 -25.63
N THR A 39 -10.80 -12.91 -26.68
CA THR A 39 -9.76 -11.86 -26.68
C THR A 39 -10.05 -10.79 -25.62
N GLY A 40 -11.30 -10.37 -25.48
CA GLY A 40 -11.69 -9.41 -24.45
C GLY A 40 -11.46 -9.94 -23.02
N GLU A 41 -11.75 -11.22 -22.78
CA GLU A 41 -11.48 -11.87 -21.50
C GLU A 41 -9.98 -12.02 -21.22
N GLU A 42 -9.19 -12.40 -22.22
CA GLU A 42 -7.73 -12.51 -22.10
C GLU A 42 -7.10 -11.16 -21.75
N GLU A 43 -7.44 -10.10 -22.48
CA GLU A 43 -6.92 -8.76 -22.22
C GLU A 43 -7.38 -8.24 -20.85
N ALA A 44 -8.63 -8.48 -20.46
CA ALA A 44 -9.11 -8.14 -19.12
C ALA A 44 -8.33 -8.89 -18.03
N GLN A 45 -8.01 -10.17 -18.22
CA GLN A 45 -7.20 -10.95 -17.28
C GLN A 45 -5.76 -10.39 -17.18
N LYS A 46 -5.13 -10.06 -18.32
CA LYS A 46 -3.80 -9.43 -18.33
C LYS A 46 -3.78 -8.10 -17.59
N ILE A 47 -4.77 -7.24 -17.83
CA ILE A 47 -4.88 -5.94 -17.16
C ILE A 47 -5.02 -6.13 -15.65
N ARG A 48 -5.92 -7.02 -15.21
CA ARG A 48 -6.12 -7.30 -13.78
C ARG A 48 -4.87 -7.85 -13.13
N ALA A 49 -4.18 -8.80 -13.77
CA ALA A 49 -2.94 -9.38 -13.24
C ALA A 49 -1.82 -8.33 -13.13
N SER A 50 -1.69 -7.45 -14.13
CA SER A 50 -0.73 -6.34 -14.10
C SER A 50 -1.05 -5.34 -12.98
N ALA A 51 -2.33 -4.96 -12.83
CA ALA A 51 -2.77 -4.06 -11.78
C ALA A 51 -2.53 -4.64 -10.37
N GLU A 52 -2.81 -5.93 -10.18
CA GLU A 52 -2.54 -6.65 -8.93
C GLU A 52 -1.05 -6.63 -8.59
N LYS A 53 -0.19 -6.95 -9.57
CA LYS A 53 1.26 -6.89 -9.41
C LYS A 53 1.72 -5.48 -9.02
N GLN A 54 1.24 -4.45 -9.72
CA GLN A 54 1.59 -3.06 -9.43
C GLN A 54 1.16 -2.68 -8.01
N ARG A 55 -0.06 -3.05 -7.59
CA ARG A 55 -0.55 -2.79 -6.23
C ARG A 55 0.39 -3.38 -5.18
N VAL A 56 0.77 -4.64 -5.33
CA VAL A 56 1.68 -5.32 -4.39
C VAL A 56 3.03 -4.62 -4.32
N VAL A 57 3.61 -4.27 -5.47
CA VAL A 57 4.89 -3.55 -5.52
C VAL A 57 4.79 -2.18 -4.85
N THR A 58 3.78 -1.38 -5.18
CA THR A 58 3.60 -0.05 -4.59
C THR A 58 3.41 -0.10 -3.07
N VAL A 59 2.62 -1.05 -2.57
CA VAL A 59 2.42 -1.21 -1.12
C VAL A 59 3.72 -1.66 -0.44
N ALA A 60 4.45 -2.60 -1.04
CA ALA A 60 5.73 -3.07 -0.51
C ALA A 60 6.79 -1.96 -0.49
N ASP A 61 6.86 -1.15 -1.54
CA ASP A 61 7.79 -0.02 -1.63
C ASP A 61 7.44 1.06 -0.59
N GLY A 62 6.16 1.39 -0.42
CA GLY A 62 5.71 2.32 0.62
C GLY A 62 6.02 1.82 2.03
N ALA A 63 5.82 0.52 2.29
CA ALA A 63 6.16 -0.09 3.58
C ALA A 63 7.68 -0.04 3.84
N ARG A 64 8.50 -0.35 2.83
CA ARG A 64 9.97 -0.27 2.92
C ARG A 64 10.42 1.15 3.24
N GLN A 65 9.96 2.14 2.48
CA GLN A 65 10.31 3.55 2.71
C GLN A 65 9.88 4.03 4.10
N SER A 66 8.69 3.62 4.57
CA SER A 66 8.23 3.97 5.92
C SER A 66 9.14 3.39 6.99
N GLN A 67 9.59 2.14 6.84
CA GLN A 67 10.52 1.51 7.78
C GLN A 67 11.90 2.16 7.75
N GLU A 68 12.42 2.52 6.57
CA GLU A 68 13.69 3.23 6.42
C GLU A 68 13.63 4.60 7.11
N ILE A 69 12.57 5.38 6.90
CA ILE A 69 12.40 6.69 7.53
C ILE A 69 12.28 6.56 9.05
N ARG A 70 11.50 5.59 9.54
CA ARG A 70 11.39 5.33 10.99
C ARG A 70 12.74 4.92 11.58
N GLY A 71 13.45 3.99 10.94
CA GLY A 71 14.75 3.54 11.39
C GLY A 71 15.80 4.66 11.41
N ALA A 72 15.79 5.53 10.40
CA ALA A 72 16.65 6.72 10.37
C ALA A 72 16.29 7.72 11.48
N GLY A 73 14.99 7.93 11.73
CA GLY A 73 14.51 8.78 12.82
C GLY A 73 14.89 8.25 14.21
N ASP A 74 14.73 6.95 14.43
CA ASP A 74 15.10 6.29 15.69
C ASP A 74 16.62 6.34 15.90
N ALA A 75 17.41 6.08 14.85
CA ALA A 75 18.87 6.19 14.91
C ALA A 75 19.33 7.62 15.22
N GLU A 76 18.72 8.62 14.58
CA GLU A 76 19.03 10.03 14.83
C GLU A 76 18.63 10.47 16.23
N ALA A 77 17.45 10.05 16.71
CA ALA A 77 17.03 10.28 18.08
C ALA A 77 18.05 9.67 19.04
N ILE A 78 18.40 8.39 18.89
CA ILE A 78 19.40 7.71 19.73
C ILE A 78 20.75 8.44 19.67
N ARG A 79 21.17 8.94 18.49
CA ARG A 79 22.41 9.72 18.35
C ARG A 79 22.37 11.02 19.15
N ILE A 80 21.29 11.80 19.03
CA ILE A 80 21.09 13.04 19.80
C ILE A 80 21.00 12.73 21.30
N TYR A 81 20.31 11.66 21.69
CA TYR A 81 20.28 11.14 23.05
C TYR A 81 21.67 10.64 23.49
N ALA A 82 22.53 10.10 22.65
CA ALA A 82 23.87 9.70 23.07
C ALA A 82 24.79 10.93 23.23
N GLU A 83 24.71 11.89 22.29
CA GLU A 83 25.50 13.12 22.30
C GLU A 83 25.15 14.05 23.46
N SER A 84 23.86 14.28 23.69
CA SER A 84 23.40 15.17 24.77
C SER A 84 23.69 14.59 26.15
N PHE A 85 23.72 13.26 26.27
CA PHE A 85 23.89 12.56 27.55
C PHE A 85 25.34 12.14 27.81
N GLY A 86 26.18 12.10 26.77
CA GLY A 86 27.64 11.94 26.90
C GLY A 86 28.37 13.21 27.34
N GLN A 87 27.69 14.37 27.37
CA GLN A 87 28.27 15.63 27.85
C GLN A 87 28.33 15.71 29.39
N ASP A 88 27.37 15.13 30.11
CA ASP A 88 27.37 15.07 31.59
C ASP A 88 26.57 13.85 32.11
N PRO A 89 27.26 12.74 32.45
CA PRO A 89 26.63 11.52 32.99
C PRO A 89 25.96 11.69 34.36
N GLU A 90 26.40 12.66 35.16
CA GLU A 90 25.86 12.93 36.50
C GLU A 90 24.55 13.72 36.41
N PHE A 91 24.49 14.73 35.54
CA PHE A 91 23.24 15.44 35.23
C PHE A 91 22.18 14.51 34.63
N PHE A 92 22.58 13.55 33.79
CA PHE A 92 21.65 12.53 33.27
C PHE A 92 21.01 11.70 34.37
N SER A 93 21.83 11.13 35.26
CA SER A 93 21.36 10.26 36.34
C SER A 93 20.36 11.00 37.23
N PHE A 94 20.60 12.30 37.47
CA PHE A 94 19.71 13.22 38.16
C PHE A 94 18.42 13.55 37.38
N TYR A 95 18.49 13.87 36.08
CA TYR A 95 17.31 14.21 35.28
C TYR A 95 16.38 13.01 35.07
N ARG A 96 16.95 11.81 34.87
CA ARG A 96 16.17 10.57 34.74
C ARG A 96 15.49 10.16 36.04
N SER A 97 16.14 10.37 37.18
CA SER A 97 15.51 10.13 38.47
C SER A 97 14.37 11.13 38.70
N MET A 98 14.55 12.41 38.33
CA MET A 98 13.51 13.45 38.34
C MET A 98 12.29 13.16 37.46
N GLU A 99 12.49 12.70 36.21
CA GLU A 99 11.39 12.27 35.35
C GLU A 99 10.64 11.06 35.93
N ALA A 100 11.38 10.09 36.48
CA ALA A 100 10.79 8.94 37.15
C ALA A 100 9.97 9.34 38.38
N TYR A 101 10.45 10.31 39.17
CA TYR A 101 9.70 10.92 40.26
C TYR A 101 8.39 11.51 39.74
N LYS A 102 8.45 12.39 38.74
CA LYS A 102 7.27 13.05 38.18
C LYS A 102 6.23 12.06 37.66
N LYS A 103 6.65 10.95 37.05
CA LYS A 103 5.76 9.87 36.58
C LYS A 103 5.17 9.02 37.70
N SER A 104 5.91 8.84 38.80
CA SER A 104 5.49 7.99 39.92
C SER A 104 4.60 8.73 40.92
N PHE A 105 4.65 10.07 40.96
CA PHE A 105 3.84 10.92 41.84
C PHE A 105 2.45 11.29 41.29
N ASN A 106 1.84 10.45 40.45
CA ASN A 106 0.44 10.64 40.06
C ASN A 106 -0.51 10.24 41.22
N GLN A 107 -1.62 10.97 41.32
CA GLN A 107 -2.39 11.33 42.52
C GLN A 107 -2.98 10.22 43.43
N ASP A 108 -2.81 8.92 43.17
CA ASP A 108 -3.58 7.87 43.85
C ASP A 108 -2.77 6.78 44.60
N ASP A 109 -1.43 6.73 44.49
CA ASP A 109 -0.64 5.65 45.09
C ASP A 109 0.10 6.06 46.38
N THR A 110 -0.11 5.30 47.45
CA THR A 110 0.68 5.40 48.69
C THR A 110 2.04 4.74 48.47
N MET A 111 3.06 5.53 48.14
CA MET A 111 4.41 5.02 47.89
C MET A 111 5.19 4.86 49.20
N VAL A 112 5.52 3.62 49.58
CA VAL A 112 6.41 3.32 50.72
C VAL A 112 7.85 3.39 50.21
N ILE A 113 8.53 4.50 50.48
CA ILE A 113 9.89 4.77 49.99
C ILE A 113 10.88 4.61 51.14
N ASN A 114 11.93 3.79 50.93
CA ASN A 114 13.03 3.70 51.87
C ASN A 114 13.94 4.95 51.72
N PRO A 115 14.13 5.75 52.77
CA PRO A 115 14.90 7.01 52.71
C PRO A 115 16.40 6.83 52.42
N THR A 116 16.93 5.60 52.42
CA THR A 116 18.36 5.31 52.15
C THR A 116 18.64 4.67 50.78
N GLY A 117 17.62 4.52 49.93
CA GLY A 117 17.80 3.95 48.59
C GLY A 117 18.50 4.93 47.63
N ASP A 118 19.14 4.41 46.58
CA ASP A 118 19.75 5.21 45.48
C ASP A 118 18.78 6.24 44.86
N PHE A 119 17.49 6.08 45.13
CA PHE A 119 16.40 7.01 44.84
C PHE A 119 16.50 8.38 45.55
N PHE A 120 17.28 8.57 46.62
CA PHE A 120 17.42 9.87 47.30
C PHE A 120 18.83 10.46 47.27
N LYS A 121 19.80 9.81 46.60
CA LYS A 121 21.21 10.26 46.51
C LYS A 121 21.40 11.73 46.13
N PHE A 122 20.50 12.28 45.32
CA PHE A 122 20.56 13.67 44.87
C PHE A 122 19.72 14.66 45.71
N PHE A 123 18.87 14.18 46.62
CA PHE A 123 18.15 14.99 47.59
C PHE A 123 18.93 15.18 48.90
N GLU A 124 19.92 14.31 49.18
CA GLU A 124 20.81 14.40 50.35
C GLU A 124 21.95 15.43 50.20
N LEU A 125 21.80 16.47 49.35
CA LEU A 125 22.77 17.56 49.34
C LEU A 125 22.71 18.29 50.70
N PRO A 126 23.82 18.28 51.48
CA PRO A 126 23.82 18.88 52.80
C PRO A 126 23.67 20.39 52.69
N LEU A 127 22.80 20.93 53.55
CA LEU A 127 22.71 22.35 53.86
C LEU A 127 24.11 22.86 54.26
N ASN A 128 24.68 23.71 53.41
CA ASN A 128 25.67 24.72 53.80
C ASN A 128 25.17 26.07 53.31
#